data_AF-A0A419FKT1-F1
#
_entry.id   AF-A0A419FKT1-F1
#
_cell.length_a   1.000
_cell.length_b   1.000
_cell.length_c   1.000
_cell.angle_alpha   90.00
_cell.angle_beta   90.00
_cell.angle_gamma   90.00
#
_symmetry.space_group_name_H-M   'P 1'
#
loop_
_entity.id
_entity.type
_entity.pdbx_description
1 polymer ?
#
loop_
_entity_poly.entity_id
_entity_poly.type
_entity_poly.pdbx_seq_one_letter_code
_entity_poly.pdbx_strand_id
1 'polypeptide(L)'
;MSVEGTCSSGGGFLRRACGRDAAGICVYCAEPFCAVHGALHPDYYEVCQRKNCLAKFADVAAHRQWLEAHLPSNEMSMCAEDGCQERMQHSCERCRLRFCDKHLVDKQVTERRFEGEVRVVQMMCLHCAARRTLWD
;
A
#
# COMPACT_ATOMS: atom_id res chain seq x y z
N MET A 1 -24.50 -3.06 6.79
CA MET A 1 -24.06 -3.55 8.11
C MET A 1 -23.67 -2.32 8.89
N SER A 2 -24.33 -2.04 10.01
CA SER A 2 -23.98 -0.88 10.85
C SER A 2 -22.72 -1.22 11.64
N VAL A 3 -21.68 -0.40 11.52
CA VAL A 3 -20.47 -0.54 12.34
C VAL A 3 -20.82 -0.06 13.75
N GLU A 4 -20.74 -0.93 14.74
CA GLU A 4 -20.89 -0.52 16.14
C GLU A 4 -19.66 0.28 16.58
N GLY A 5 -19.88 1.48 17.12
CA GLY A 5 -18.81 2.33 17.65
C GLY A 5 -18.97 3.80 17.31
N THR A 6 -17.98 4.59 17.75
CA THR A 6 -17.94 6.04 17.51
C THR A 6 -16.66 6.42 16.76
N CYS A 7 -16.74 7.49 15.98
CA CYS A 7 -15.62 8.00 15.19
C CYS A 7 -14.45 8.45 16.09
N SER A 8 -13.28 7.86 15.85
CA SER A 8 -12.03 8.18 16.55
C SER A 8 -11.21 9.29 15.87
N SER A 9 -11.74 9.94 14.84
CA SER A 9 -11.06 11.04 14.15
C SER A 9 -10.82 12.22 15.10
N GLY A 10 -9.63 12.82 15.02
CA GLY A 10 -9.22 13.94 15.87
C GLY A 10 -8.94 13.59 17.34
N GLY A 11 -9.09 12.32 17.73
CA GLY A 11 -8.70 11.84 19.07
C GLY A 11 -7.18 11.83 19.21
N GLY A 12 -6.67 12.63 20.14
CA GLY A 12 -5.25 12.68 20.50
C GLY A 12 -5.09 13.10 21.95
N PHE A 13 -3.86 13.13 22.46
CA PHE A 13 -3.56 13.35 23.89
C PHE A 13 -4.17 14.64 24.49
N LEU A 14 -4.55 15.62 23.64
CA LEU A 14 -5.13 16.91 24.05
C LEU A 14 -6.44 17.29 23.31
N ARG A 15 -7.01 16.41 22.47
CA ARG A 15 -8.20 16.73 21.66
C ARG A 15 -9.27 15.67 21.83
N ARG A 16 -10.52 16.12 21.99
CA ARG A 16 -11.68 15.22 21.98
C ARG A 16 -11.85 14.62 20.59
N ALA A 17 -12.02 13.31 20.54
CA ALA A 17 -12.40 12.62 19.32
C ALA A 17 -13.79 13.08 18.84
N CYS A 18 -14.06 12.92 17.55
CA CYS A 18 -15.32 13.34 16.93
C CYS A 18 -16.56 12.77 17.63
N GLY A 19 -16.55 11.48 18.01
CA GLY A 19 -17.61 10.87 18.82
C GLY A 19 -18.96 10.64 18.12
N ARG A 20 -19.11 11.01 16.84
CA ARG A 20 -20.29 10.68 16.03
C ARG A 20 -20.35 9.18 15.74
N ASP A 21 -21.54 8.68 15.42
CA ASP A 21 -21.75 7.28 15.03
C ASP A 21 -20.82 6.86 13.89
N ALA A 22 -20.24 5.67 14.03
CA ALA A 22 -19.38 5.11 13.01
C ALA A 22 -20.21 4.74 11.76
N ALA A 23 -19.71 5.17 10.60
CA ALA A 23 -20.23 4.80 9.30
C ALA A 23 -19.39 3.69 8.64
N GLY A 24 -18.14 3.48 9.09
CA GLY A 24 -17.21 2.49 8.55
C GLY A 24 -15.98 2.29 9.44
N ILE A 25 -15.16 1.28 9.11
CA ILE A 25 -13.87 0.97 9.72
C ILE A 25 -12.77 1.14 8.65
N CYS A 26 -11.79 1.99 8.91
CA CYS A 26 -10.74 2.24 7.93
C CYS A 26 -9.87 1.00 7.69
N VAL A 27 -9.80 0.52 6.45
CA VAL A 27 -9.03 -0.67 6.06
C VAL A 27 -7.52 -0.57 6.38
N TYR A 28 -6.97 0.64 6.46
CA TYR A 28 -5.53 0.85 6.68
C TYR A 28 -5.12 1.03 8.13
N CYS A 29 -6.02 1.50 9.00
CA CYS A 29 -5.70 1.73 10.42
C CYS A 29 -6.63 1.02 11.40
N ALA A 30 -7.62 0.29 10.89
CA ALA A 30 -8.65 -0.42 11.66
C ALA A 30 -9.49 0.47 12.60
N GLU A 31 -9.42 1.79 12.42
CA GLU A 31 -10.12 2.76 13.26
C GLU A 31 -11.50 3.12 12.68
N PRO A 32 -12.54 3.22 13.53
CA PRO A 32 -13.87 3.64 13.10
C PRO A 32 -13.92 5.12 12.69
N PHE A 33 -14.69 5.44 11.65
CA PHE A 33 -14.92 6.81 11.18
C PHE A 33 -16.40 7.08 10.88
N CYS A 34 -16.84 8.33 11.01
CA CYS A 34 -18.19 8.77 10.61
C CYS A 34 -18.19 9.28 9.16
N ALA A 35 -19.38 9.49 8.58
CA ALA A 35 -19.56 9.94 7.19
C ALA A 35 -18.88 11.27 6.83
N VAL A 36 -18.45 12.06 7.84
CA VAL A 36 -17.69 13.30 7.62
C VAL A 36 -16.18 13.05 7.56
N HIS A 37 -15.69 12.00 8.23
CA HIS A 37 -14.26 11.73 8.43
C HIS A 37 -13.75 10.52 7.67
N GLY A 38 -14.54 9.99 6.75
CA GLY A 38 -14.12 8.95 5.81
C GLY A 38 -15.20 8.73 4.77
N ALA A 39 -14.88 7.85 3.82
CA ALA A 39 -15.75 7.53 2.71
C ALA A 39 -15.70 6.03 2.41
N LEU A 40 -16.80 5.53 1.86
CA LEU A 40 -16.79 4.30 1.09
C LEU A 40 -16.35 4.65 -0.34
N HIS A 41 -15.24 4.07 -0.76
CA HIS A 41 -14.74 4.15 -2.12
C HIS A 41 -15.25 2.96 -2.96
N PRO A 42 -15.08 3.01 -4.29
CA PRO A 42 -15.30 1.86 -5.16
C PRO A 42 -14.58 0.61 -4.63
N ASP A 43 -15.06 -0.58 -4.99
CA ASP A 43 -14.57 -1.88 -4.48
C ASP A 43 -14.70 -2.08 -2.96
N TYR A 44 -15.65 -1.39 -2.31
CA TYR A 44 -15.95 -1.50 -0.87
C TYR A 44 -14.79 -1.07 0.04
N TYR A 45 -13.86 -0.24 -0.44
CA TYR A 45 -12.79 0.30 0.41
C TYR A 45 -13.32 1.37 1.36
N GLU A 46 -13.32 1.07 2.64
CA GLU A 46 -13.63 2.02 3.71
C GLU A 46 -12.34 2.74 4.15
N VAL A 47 -12.24 4.06 3.91
CA VAL A 47 -11.01 4.82 4.17
C VAL A 47 -11.32 6.10 4.95
N CYS A 48 -10.62 6.30 6.06
CA CYS A 48 -10.71 7.55 6.83
C CYS A 48 -9.85 8.66 6.20
N GLN A 49 -10.19 9.91 6.51
CA GLN A 49 -9.52 11.11 5.98
C GLN A 49 -8.16 11.41 6.64
N ARG A 50 -7.62 10.50 7.45
CA ARG A 50 -6.27 10.69 8.01
C ARG A 50 -5.25 10.72 6.86
N LYS A 51 -4.31 11.67 6.92
CA LYS A 51 -3.31 11.91 5.87
C LYS A 51 -2.62 10.62 5.40
N ASN A 52 -2.19 9.77 6.34
CA ASN A 52 -1.51 8.51 6.01
C ASN A 52 -2.43 7.51 5.28
N CYS A 53 -3.69 7.40 5.71
CA CYS A 53 -4.67 6.48 5.09
C CYS A 53 -5.04 6.91 3.68
N LEU A 54 -5.22 8.22 3.45
CA LEU A 54 -5.45 8.77 2.11
C LEU A 54 -4.23 8.57 1.20
N ALA A 55 -3.02 8.77 1.73
CA ALA A 55 -1.79 8.51 0.96
C ALA A 55 -1.67 7.03 0.55
N LYS A 56 -1.96 6.08 1.47
CA LYS A 56 -1.99 4.64 1.16
C LYS A 56 -3.04 4.30 0.10
N PHE A 57 -4.22 4.90 0.17
CA PHE A 57 -5.27 4.71 -0.85
C PHE A 57 -4.82 5.18 -2.23
N ALA A 58 -4.28 6.40 -2.32
CA ALA A 58 -3.74 6.95 -3.57
C ALA A 58 -2.57 6.11 -4.11
N ASP A 59 -1.69 5.62 -3.24
CA ASP A 59 -0.57 4.75 -3.63
C ASP A 59 -1.03 3.43 -4.25
N VAL A 60 -2.09 2.80 -3.73
CA VAL A 60 -2.64 1.57 -4.35
C VAL A 60 -3.10 1.84 -5.78
N ALA A 61 -3.82 2.95 -6.01
CA ALA A 61 -4.26 3.32 -7.35
C ALA A 61 -3.08 3.61 -8.29
N ALA A 62 -2.11 4.40 -7.84
CA ALA A 62 -0.90 4.71 -8.60
C ALA A 62 -0.09 3.45 -8.91
N HIS A 63 0.00 2.51 -7.98
CA HIS A 63 0.71 1.25 -8.20
C HIS A 63 0.03 0.35 -9.24
N ARG A 64 -1.30 0.30 -9.26
CA ARG A 64 -2.05 -0.44 -10.31
C ARG A 64 -1.78 0.13 -11.69
N GLN A 65 -1.84 1.45 -11.84
CA GLN A 65 -1.51 2.13 -13.11
C GLN A 65 -0.06 1.86 -13.53
N TRP A 66 0.88 1.91 -12.58
CA TRP A 66 2.27 1.60 -12.85
C TRP A 66 2.46 0.14 -13.32
N LEU A 67 1.79 -0.83 -12.69
CA LEU A 67 1.83 -2.23 -13.12
C LEU A 67 1.34 -2.38 -14.56
N GLU A 68 0.19 -1.78 -14.89
CA GLU A 68 -0.40 -1.82 -16.23
C GLU A 68 0.53 -1.22 -17.28
N ALA A 69 1.22 -0.12 -16.96
CA ALA A 69 2.16 0.52 -17.88
C ALA A 69 3.42 -0.32 -18.17
N HIS A 70 3.87 -1.14 -17.23
CA HIS A 70 5.15 -1.87 -17.33
C HIS A 70 4.99 -3.34 -17.73
N LEU A 71 3.78 -3.89 -17.65
CA LEU A 71 3.48 -5.26 -18.05
C LEU A 71 3.91 -5.58 -19.50
N PRO A 72 3.68 -4.70 -20.51
CA PRO A 72 4.06 -4.98 -21.90
C PRO A 72 5.57 -5.20 -22.10
N SER A 73 6.42 -4.49 -21.33
CA SER A 73 7.88 -4.70 -21.39
C SER A 73 8.25 -6.13 -20.99
N ASN A 74 7.60 -6.66 -19.95
CA ASN A 74 7.81 -8.04 -19.52
C ASN A 74 7.30 -9.07 -20.53
N GLU A 75 6.18 -8.80 -21.19
CA GLU A 75 5.67 -9.64 -22.28
C GLU A 75 6.66 -9.71 -23.45
N MET A 76 7.41 -8.62 -23.69
CA MET A 76 8.50 -8.55 -24.67
C MET A 76 9.85 -9.07 -24.13
N SER A 77 9.88 -9.69 -22.95
CA SER A 77 11.11 -10.18 -22.29
C SER A 77 12.14 -9.11 -21.92
N MET A 78 11.68 -7.87 -21.73
CA MET A 78 12.48 -6.72 -21.34
C MET A 78 12.30 -6.40 -19.86
N CYS A 79 13.32 -5.76 -19.27
CA CYS A 79 13.26 -5.19 -17.93
C CYS A 79 12.04 -4.27 -17.80
N ALA A 80 11.25 -4.44 -16.74
CA ALA A 80 10.09 -3.60 -16.43
C ALA A 80 10.48 -2.26 -15.77
N GLU A 81 11.66 -1.73 -16.04
CA GLU A 81 12.08 -0.40 -15.59
C GLU A 81 12.03 0.56 -16.78
N ASP A 82 11.50 1.76 -16.56
CA ASP A 82 11.35 2.77 -17.60
C ASP A 82 12.67 3.08 -18.29
N GLY A 83 12.67 2.99 -19.62
CA GLY A 83 13.85 3.26 -20.45
C GLY A 83 14.95 2.19 -20.42
N CYS A 84 14.78 1.10 -19.68
CA CYS A 84 15.76 0.01 -19.67
C CYS A 84 15.56 -0.94 -20.87
N GLN A 85 16.63 -1.17 -21.62
CA GLN A 85 16.64 -2.09 -22.78
C GLN A 85 17.34 -3.43 -22.48
N GLU A 86 17.60 -3.74 -21.21
CA GLU A 86 18.20 -5.02 -20.83
C GLU A 86 17.13 -6.12 -20.75
N ARG A 87 17.55 -7.38 -20.92
CA ARG A 87 16.66 -8.54 -20.75
C ARG A 87 16.29 -8.73 -19.29
N MET A 88 15.04 -9.14 -19.06
CA MET A 88 14.57 -9.47 -17.72
C MET A 88 15.20 -10.78 -17.21
N GLN A 89 15.59 -10.81 -15.92
CA GLN A 89 16.22 -11.96 -15.29
C GLN A 89 15.41 -12.45 -14.08
N HIS A 90 15.26 -11.63 -13.05
CA HIS A 90 14.62 -12.00 -11.79
C HIS A 90 13.30 -11.28 -11.57
N SER A 91 12.44 -11.81 -10.69
CA SER A 91 11.13 -11.25 -10.37
C SER A 91 11.19 -10.48 -9.05
N CYS A 92 10.55 -9.31 -9.00
CA CYS A 92 10.32 -8.60 -7.76
C CYS A 92 9.31 -9.39 -6.90
N GLU A 93 9.64 -9.65 -5.64
CA GLU A 93 8.81 -10.46 -4.74
C GLU A 93 7.48 -9.77 -4.35
N ARG A 94 7.36 -8.46 -4.62
CA ARG A 94 6.15 -7.67 -4.33
C ARG A 94 5.23 -7.52 -5.54
N CYS A 95 5.73 -6.98 -6.65
CA CYS A 95 4.92 -6.67 -7.83
C CYS A 95 4.91 -7.79 -8.88
N ARG A 96 5.75 -8.83 -8.71
CA ARG A 96 5.93 -9.98 -9.62
C ARG A 96 6.44 -9.68 -11.02
N LEU A 97 6.49 -8.42 -11.45
CA LEU A 97 7.20 -8.03 -12.68
C LEU A 97 8.69 -8.41 -12.60
N ARG A 98 9.29 -8.64 -13.76
CA ARG A 98 10.68 -9.08 -13.92
C ARG A 98 11.60 -7.93 -14.36
N PHE A 99 12.81 -7.93 -13.83
CA PHE A 99 13.79 -6.86 -13.99
C PHE A 99 15.18 -7.46 -14.29
N CYS A 100 16.09 -6.64 -14.80
CA CYS A 100 17.51 -6.98 -14.79
C CYS A 100 18.11 -6.74 -13.40
N ASP A 101 19.31 -7.27 -13.16
CA ASP A 101 19.96 -7.25 -11.85
C ASP A 101 20.23 -5.83 -11.33
N LYS A 102 20.37 -4.86 -12.23
CA LYS A 102 20.60 -3.44 -11.89
C LYS A 102 19.38 -2.76 -11.28
N HIS A 103 18.17 -3.25 -11.58
CA HIS A 103 16.91 -2.64 -11.15
C HIS A 103 16.22 -3.43 -10.05
N LEU A 104 16.96 -4.33 -9.41
CA LEU A 104 16.54 -5.05 -8.22
C LEU A 104 17.48 -4.71 -7.07
N VAL A 105 16.90 -4.62 -5.89
CA VAL A 105 17.61 -4.36 -4.65
C VAL A 105 17.16 -5.34 -3.59
N ASP A 106 18.11 -5.78 -2.78
CA ASP A 106 17.82 -6.54 -1.57
C ASP A 106 17.39 -5.58 -0.46
N LYS A 107 16.16 -5.72 0.01
CA LYS A 107 15.58 -4.87 1.05
C LYS A 107 15.26 -5.72 2.28
N GLN A 108 15.77 -5.32 3.45
CA GLN A 108 15.28 -5.89 4.70
C GLN A 108 13.88 -5.37 4.98
N VAL A 109 12.95 -6.29 5.20
CA VAL A 109 11.56 -5.99 5.53
C VAL A 109 11.11 -6.79 6.74
N THR A 110 10.21 -6.20 7.53
CA THR A 110 9.52 -6.92 8.61
C THR A 110 8.27 -7.56 8.03
N GLU A 111 8.17 -8.88 8.17
CA GLU A 111 6.96 -9.65 7.86
C GLU A 111 6.27 -10.09 9.14
N ARG A 112 4.94 -9.93 9.17
CA ARG A 112 4.10 -10.55 10.19
C ARG A 112 3.74 -11.96 9.77
N ARG A 113 4.24 -12.94 10.51
CA ARG A 113 3.90 -14.36 10.38
C ARG A 113 3.10 -14.79 11.60
N PHE A 114 2.54 -16.00 11.55
CA PHE A 114 1.80 -16.57 12.68
C PHE A 114 2.67 -16.65 13.96
N GLU A 115 3.96 -16.93 13.79
CA GLU A 115 4.95 -17.06 14.87
C GLU A 115 5.46 -15.71 15.42
N GLY A 116 5.07 -14.59 14.80
CA GLY A 116 5.50 -13.25 15.18
C GLY A 116 6.08 -12.43 14.02
N GLU A 117 6.75 -11.32 14.36
CA GLU A 117 7.43 -10.46 13.40
C GLU A 117 8.84 -10.97 13.12
N VAL A 118 9.13 -11.24 11.86
CA VAL A 118 10.45 -11.68 11.40
C VAL A 118 11.04 -10.69 10.42
N ARG A 119 12.36 -10.49 10.49
CA ARG A 119 13.10 -9.72 9.49
C ARG A 119 13.58 -10.65 8.39
N VAL A 120 13.19 -10.36 7.17
CA VAL A 120 13.61 -11.11 5.98
C VAL A 120 14.22 -10.17 4.96
N VAL A 121 15.07 -10.71 4.09
CA VAL A 121 15.57 -9.99 2.92
C VAL A 121 14.65 -10.34 1.76
N GLN A 122 14.13 -9.32 1.09
CA GLN A 122 13.32 -9.48 -0.11
C GLN A 122 13.97 -8.79 -1.30
N MET A 123 13.90 -9.46 -2.45
CA MET A 123 14.35 -8.89 -3.72
C MET A 123 13.24 -8.03 -4.31
N MET A 124 13.48 -6.73 -4.40
CA MET A 124 12.47 -5.74 -4.75
C MET A 124 12.93 -4.84 -5.88
N CYS A 125 12.02 -4.45 -6.78
CA CYS A 125 12.30 -3.36 -7.72
C CYS A 125 12.36 -2.01 -7.00
N LEU A 126 12.98 -1.02 -7.63
CA LEU A 126 13.15 0.32 -7.07
C LEU A 126 11.80 0.97 -6.70
N HIS A 127 10.78 0.81 -7.55
CA HIS A 127 9.42 1.29 -7.27
C HIS A 127 8.84 0.69 -5.99
N CYS A 128 8.87 -0.65 -5.85
CA CYS A 128 8.33 -1.29 -4.66
C CYS A 128 9.15 -0.97 -3.41
N ALA A 129 10.47 -0.85 -3.54
CA ALA A 129 11.34 -0.43 -2.45
C ALA A 129 11.05 1.00 -1.97
N ALA A 130 10.74 1.92 -2.88
CA ALA A 130 10.35 3.29 -2.54
C ALA A 130 8.99 3.32 -1.83
N ARG A 131 8.00 2.55 -2.31
CA ARG A 131 6.66 2.47 -1.70
C ARG A 131 6.70 2.07 -0.23
N ARG A 132 7.64 1.22 0.19
CA ARG A 132 7.78 0.79 1.60
C ARG A 132 7.88 1.95 2.60
N THR A 133 8.41 3.11 2.20
CA THR A 133 8.45 4.31 3.05
C THR A 133 7.08 4.77 3.56
N LEU A 134 6.00 4.46 2.83
CA LEU A 134 4.63 4.76 3.20
C LEU A 134 3.95 3.61 3.97
N TRP A 135 4.38 2.37 3.71
CA TRP A 135 3.70 1.16 4.20
C TRP A 135 4.27 0.60 5.50
N ASP A 136 5.50 0.98 5.84
CA ASP A 136 6.23 0.57 7.05
C ASP A 136 5.93 1.50 8.22
#